data_AF-A0A150N2U5-F1
#
_entry.id   AF-A0A150N2U5-F1
#
_cell.length_a   1.000
_cell.length_b   1.000
_cell.length_c   1.000
_cell.angle_alpha   90.00
_cell.angle_beta   90.00
_cell.angle_gamma   90.00
#
_symmetry.space_group_name_H-M   'P 1'
#
loop_
_entity.id
_entity.type
_entity.pdbx_description
1 polymer ?
#
loop_
_entity_poly.entity_id
_entity_poly.type
_entity_poly.pdbx_seq_one_letter_code
_entity_poly.pdbx_strand_id
1 'polypeptide(L)'
;MRKKLAKQDEEGLLVELNSAVGTLEDEGKEQQLAALIRRIESMPGCIRDYREWLSEQGVETTGMRPMGHAESVMSRFAHRVKSRRSWKDQGLRAFLRAMAARIDGIWRRNGQLVEEEETRTAASASTKSKRIEQAKRKAGRLWADVVRQNLPCLQRSSGTPIHQALSALRDFGWV
;
A
#
# COMPACT_ATOMS: atom_id res chain seq x y z
N MET A 1 13.17 -9.69 19.99
CA MET A 1 13.55 -9.34 18.60
C MET A 1 12.63 -8.32 17.95
N ARG A 2 11.35 -8.63 17.66
CA ARG A 2 10.45 -7.69 16.95
C ARG A 2 10.29 -6.32 17.62
N LYS A 3 10.23 -6.29 18.95
CA LYS A 3 10.15 -5.03 19.72
C LYS A 3 11.43 -4.19 19.62
N LYS A 4 12.60 -4.82 19.50
CA LYS A 4 13.91 -4.16 19.37
C LYS A 4 14.06 -3.56 17.98
N LEU A 5 13.71 -4.32 16.94
CA LEU A 5 13.64 -3.82 15.56
C LEU A 5 12.65 -2.66 15.40
N ALA A 6 11.47 -2.75 16.01
CA ALA A 6 10.48 -1.67 15.95
C ALA A 6 10.94 -0.38 16.65
N LYS A 7 11.84 -0.50 17.63
CA LYS A 7 12.48 0.63 18.33
C LYS A 7 13.81 1.05 17.71
N GLN A 8 14.27 0.36 16.66
CA GLN A 8 15.58 0.56 16.03
C GLN A 8 16.75 0.50 17.05
N ASP A 9 16.59 -0.35 18.07
CA ASP A 9 17.58 -0.57 19.13
C ASP A 9 18.61 -1.60 18.66
N GLU A 10 19.72 -1.11 18.10
CA GLU A 10 20.79 -1.92 17.51
C GLU A 10 21.54 -2.75 18.54
N GLU A 11 21.95 -2.14 19.67
CA GLU A 11 22.65 -2.83 20.74
C GLU A 11 21.78 -3.94 21.34
N GLY A 12 20.52 -3.62 21.63
CA GLY A 12 19.56 -4.61 22.13
C GLY A 12 19.29 -5.72 21.13
N LEU A 13 19.39 -5.46 19.82
CA LEU A 13 19.28 -6.49 18.79
C LEU A 13 20.51 -7.41 18.76
N LEU A 14 21.72 -6.85 18.82
CA LEU A 14 22.96 -7.62 18.82
C LEU A 14 23.07 -8.52 20.05
N VAL A 15 22.65 -8.05 21.22
CA VAL A 15 22.61 -8.88 22.45
C VAL A 15 21.68 -10.07 22.27
N GLU A 16 20.48 -9.86 21.74
CA GLU A 16 19.52 -10.95 21.50
C GLU A 16 20.01 -11.91 20.41
N LEU A 17 20.63 -11.41 19.33
CA LEU A 17 21.21 -12.24 18.27
C LEU A 17 22.36 -13.11 18.78
N ASN A 18 23.29 -12.53 19.53
CA ASN A 18 24.40 -13.26 20.14
C ASN A 18 23.91 -14.31 21.15
N SER A 19 22.83 -14.04 21.89
CA SER A 19 22.23 -15.03 22.80
C SER A 19 21.58 -16.23 22.09
N ALA A 20 21.23 -16.05 20.80
CA ALA A 20 20.63 -17.11 19.99
C ALA A 20 21.68 -17.97 19.26
N VAL A 21 22.94 -17.55 19.21
CA VAL A 21 24.02 -18.33 18.60
C VAL A 21 24.25 -19.60 19.42
N GLY A 22 24.31 -20.74 18.75
CA GLY A 22 24.45 -22.07 19.37
C GLY A 22 23.14 -22.65 19.93
N THR A 23 22.01 -21.98 19.71
CA THR A 23 20.67 -22.49 20.08
C THR A 23 19.89 -23.06 18.91
N LEU A 24 20.35 -22.82 17.67
CA LEU A 24 19.71 -23.34 16.47
C LEU A 24 20.26 -24.74 16.19
N GLU A 25 19.35 -25.69 15.94
CA GLU A 25 19.68 -27.09 15.62
C GLU A 25 20.33 -27.26 14.23
N ASP A 26 20.31 -26.21 13.40
CA ASP A 26 20.74 -26.24 11.99
C ASP A 26 22.01 -25.39 11.80
N GLU A 27 23.12 -26.07 11.50
CA GLU A 27 24.44 -25.45 11.27
C GLU A 27 24.39 -24.37 10.17
N GLY A 28 23.57 -24.56 9.13
CA GLY A 28 23.43 -23.57 8.06
C GLY A 28 22.80 -22.27 8.56
N LYS A 29 21.82 -22.37 9.47
CA LYS A 29 21.18 -21.19 10.08
C LYS A 29 22.11 -20.52 11.10
N GLU A 30 22.91 -21.28 11.83
CA GLU A 30 23.95 -20.74 12.71
C GLU A 30 24.98 -19.91 11.93
N GLN A 31 25.46 -20.43 10.79
CA GLN A 31 26.37 -19.69 9.93
C GLN A 31 25.74 -18.40 9.37
N GLN A 32 24.46 -18.46 8.97
CA GLN A 32 23.72 -17.28 8.51
C GLN A 32 23.55 -16.24 9.64
N LEU A 33 23.27 -16.70 10.86
CA LEU A 33 23.13 -15.83 12.03
C LEU A 33 24.47 -15.15 12.35
N ALA A 34 25.56 -15.90 12.37
CA ALA A 34 26.91 -15.35 12.57
C ALA A 34 27.30 -14.35 11.47
N ALA A 35 26.96 -14.63 10.22
CA ALA A 35 27.20 -13.70 9.11
C ALA A 35 26.37 -12.42 9.25
N LEU A 36 25.12 -12.52 9.72
CA LEU A 36 24.27 -11.37 9.99
C LEU A 36 24.85 -10.48 11.10
N ILE A 37 25.28 -11.09 12.21
CA ILE A 37 25.91 -10.37 13.34
C ILE A 37 27.14 -9.60 12.85
N ARG A 38 28.06 -10.27 12.16
CA ARG A 38 29.26 -9.63 11.58
C ARG A 38 28.91 -8.48 10.64
N ARG A 39 27.83 -8.61 9.87
CA ARG A 39 27.41 -7.57 8.94
C ARG A 39 26.89 -6.33 9.66
N ILE A 40 26.11 -6.51 10.72
CA ILE A 40 25.61 -5.41 11.55
C ILE A 40 26.80 -4.71 12.23
N GLU A 41 27.70 -5.49 12.85
CA GLU A 41 28.90 -4.95 13.51
C GLU A 41 29.84 -4.18 12.55
N SER A 42 29.92 -4.61 11.28
CA SER A 42 30.73 -3.91 10.27
C SER A 42 30.19 -2.52 9.87
N MET A 43 28.93 -2.24 10.16
CA MET A 43 28.24 -1.01 9.77
C MET A 43 27.44 -0.47 10.97
N PRO A 44 28.10 0.14 11.96
CA PRO A 44 27.43 0.68 13.13
C PRO A 44 26.41 1.75 12.72
N GLY A 45 25.21 1.71 13.31
CA GLY A 45 24.12 2.62 12.99
C GLY A 45 23.28 2.19 11.79
N CYS A 46 23.53 1.03 11.18
CA CYS A 46 22.79 0.57 9.99
C CYS A 46 21.29 0.34 10.24
N ILE A 47 20.89 0.14 11.49
CA ILE A 47 19.50 -0.09 11.91
C ILE A 47 18.82 1.22 12.37
N ARG A 48 19.64 2.20 12.77
CA ARG A 48 19.21 3.49 13.26
C ARG A 48 18.42 4.25 12.19
N ASP A 49 17.48 5.09 12.61
CA ASP A 49 16.79 5.98 11.68
C ASP A 49 17.77 7.01 11.10
N TYR A 50 17.96 6.98 9.79
CA TYR A 50 18.82 7.92 9.08
C TYR A 50 18.40 9.38 9.29
N ARG A 51 17.14 9.64 9.66
CA ARG A 51 16.65 11.00 9.98
C ARG A 51 17.32 11.55 11.23
N GLU A 52 17.61 10.70 12.22
CA GLU A 52 18.35 11.13 13.41
C GLU A 52 19.78 11.50 13.04
N TRP A 53 20.44 10.63 12.26
CA TRP A 53 21.79 10.91 11.74
C TRP A 53 21.85 12.21 10.93
N LEU A 54 20.88 12.45 10.03
CA LEU A 54 20.79 13.70 9.26
C LEU A 54 20.56 14.91 10.17
N SER A 55 19.72 14.79 11.19
CA SER A 55 19.47 15.88 12.13
C SER A 55 20.70 16.24 12.96
N GLU A 56 21.52 15.25 13.33
CA GLU A 56 22.81 15.47 14.01
C GLU A 56 23.80 16.23 13.12
N GLN A 57 23.72 16.04 11.79
CA GLN A 57 24.50 16.81 10.81
C GLN A 57 23.90 18.20 10.51
N GLY A 58 22.82 18.60 11.19
CA GLY A 58 22.16 19.90 10.98
C GLY A 58 21.25 19.97 9.75
N VAL A 59 20.91 18.83 9.13
CA VAL A 59 19.94 18.79 8.03
C VAL A 59 18.53 18.79 8.60
N GLU A 60 17.68 19.69 8.11
CA GLU A 60 16.26 19.66 8.45
C GLU A 60 15.59 18.41 7.87
N THR A 61 15.08 17.55 8.77
CA THR A 61 14.45 16.28 8.39
C THR A 61 12.91 16.36 8.40
N THR A 62 12.35 17.55 8.59
CA THR A 62 10.91 17.81 8.52
C THR A 62 10.35 17.33 7.18
N GLY A 63 9.32 16.50 7.21
CA GLY A 63 8.72 15.93 6.00
C GLY A 63 9.41 14.69 5.42
N MET A 64 10.59 14.31 5.91
CA MET A 64 11.26 13.06 5.49
C MET A 64 10.58 11.83 6.10
N ARG A 65 10.47 10.76 5.30
CA ARG A 65 9.86 9.49 5.73
C ARG A 65 10.95 8.50 6.18
N PRO A 66 10.70 7.69 7.23
CA PRO A 66 11.66 6.66 7.65
C PRO A 66 11.87 5.64 6.53
N MET A 67 13.02 4.97 6.52
CA MET A 67 13.40 4.04 5.45
C MET A 67 12.36 2.91 5.26
N GLY A 68 11.79 2.39 6.36
CA GLY A 68 10.74 1.36 6.29
C GLY A 68 9.47 1.79 5.54
N HIS A 69 9.19 3.10 5.47
CA HIS A 69 8.12 3.60 4.61
C HIS A 69 8.48 3.46 3.12
N ALA A 70 9.72 3.79 2.75
CA ALA A 70 10.20 3.66 1.38
C ALA A 70 10.19 2.20 0.92
N GLU A 71 10.59 1.27 1.79
CA GLU A 71 10.52 -0.18 1.53
C GLU A 71 9.08 -0.65 1.28
N SER A 72 8.12 -0.21 2.11
CA SER A 72 6.71 -0.54 1.94
C SER A 72 6.16 -0.02 0.59
N VAL A 73 6.52 1.20 0.23
CA VAL A 73 6.17 1.78 -1.09
C VAL A 73 6.78 0.96 -2.22
N MET A 74 8.09 0.66 -2.14
CA MET A 74 8.80 -0.07 -3.18
C MET A 74 8.25 -1.50 -3.37
N SER A 75 7.88 -2.17 -2.27
CA SER A 75 7.22 -3.49 -2.32
C SER A 75 5.92 -3.45 -3.13
N ARG A 76 5.10 -2.41 -2.94
CA ARG A 76 3.87 -2.21 -3.72
C ARG A 76 4.15 -1.94 -5.20
N PHE A 77 5.17 -1.15 -5.50
CA PHE A 77 5.64 -0.92 -6.88
C PHE A 77 6.09 -2.22 -7.53
N ALA A 78 6.97 -2.97 -6.87
CA ALA A 78 7.47 -4.25 -7.36
C ALA A 78 6.33 -5.25 -7.62
N HIS A 79 5.40 -5.40 -6.68
CA HIS A 79 4.24 -6.28 -6.85
C HIS A 79 3.40 -5.89 -8.08
N ARG A 80 3.20 -4.60 -8.33
CA ARG A 80 2.35 -4.15 -9.44
C ARG A 80 3.03 -4.15 -10.80
N VAL A 81 4.33 -3.89 -10.82
CA VAL A 81 5.11 -3.78 -12.06
C VAL A 81 5.64 -5.14 -12.49
N LYS A 82 6.21 -5.92 -11.56
CA LYS A 82 7.00 -7.11 -11.88
C LYS A 82 6.16 -8.39 -11.93
N SER A 83 5.07 -8.48 -11.17
CA SER A 83 4.53 -9.81 -10.85
C SER A 83 3.58 -10.42 -11.89
N ARG A 84 3.13 -9.69 -12.94
CA ARG A 84 2.08 -10.21 -13.86
C ARG A 84 2.05 -9.68 -15.30
N ARG A 85 2.88 -8.69 -15.70
CA ARG A 85 2.77 -8.06 -17.03
C ARG A 85 4.12 -7.68 -17.61
N SER A 86 4.32 -7.94 -18.89
CA SER A 86 5.37 -7.30 -19.68
C SER A 86 4.88 -5.92 -20.13
N TRP A 87 5.56 -4.88 -19.68
CA TRP A 87 5.25 -3.51 -20.05
C TRP A 87 6.16 -3.07 -21.19
N LYS A 88 5.63 -2.34 -22.18
CA LYS A 88 6.47 -1.45 -23.00
C LYS A 88 6.94 -0.29 -22.11
N ASP A 89 8.13 0.25 -22.36
CA ASP A 89 8.73 1.32 -21.53
C ASP A 89 7.82 2.52 -21.29
N GLN A 90 7.01 2.88 -22.29
CA GLN A 90 6.04 3.96 -22.17
C GLN A 90 4.92 3.63 -21.17
N GLY A 91 4.39 2.40 -21.23
CA GLY A 91 3.38 1.92 -20.31
C GLY A 91 3.91 1.78 -18.89
N LEU A 92 5.16 1.29 -18.75
CA LEU A 92 5.83 1.22 -17.46
C LEU A 92 5.97 2.60 -16.83
N ARG A 93 6.51 3.58 -17.56
CA ARG A 93 6.66 4.97 -17.08
C ARG A 93 5.32 5.60 -16.70
N ALA A 94 4.29 5.41 -17.52
CA ALA A 94 2.95 5.92 -17.22
C ALA A 94 2.38 5.31 -15.93
N PHE A 95 2.55 4.00 -15.75
CA PHE A 95 2.08 3.29 -14.56
C PHE A 95 2.83 3.70 -13.30
N LEU A 96 4.16 3.82 -13.37
CA LEU A 96 4.99 4.31 -12.27
C LEU A 96 4.58 5.72 -11.83
N ARG A 97 4.38 6.64 -12.78
CA ARG A 97 3.90 8.00 -12.51
C ARG A 97 2.52 8.02 -11.86
N ALA A 98 1.59 7.20 -12.33
CA ALA A 98 0.26 7.09 -11.74
C ALA A 98 0.29 6.53 -10.31
N MET A 99 1.18 5.57 -10.03
CA MET A 99 1.39 5.04 -8.69
C MET A 99 2.00 6.06 -7.74
N ALA A 100 3.01 6.82 -8.18
CA ALA A 100 3.64 7.89 -7.40
C ALA A 100 2.61 8.96 -7.02
N ALA A 101 1.89 9.51 -8.02
CA ALA A 101 0.84 10.49 -7.79
C ALA A 101 -0.23 10.02 -6.79
N ARG A 102 -0.61 8.74 -6.84
CA ARG A 102 -1.55 8.16 -5.88
C ARG A 102 -0.99 8.06 -4.45
N ILE A 103 0.30 7.78 -4.30
CA ILE A 103 0.97 7.67 -2.99
C ILE A 103 1.17 9.06 -2.37
N ASP A 104 1.46 10.04 -3.22
CA ASP A 104 1.67 11.44 -2.83
C ASP A 104 0.36 12.18 -2.56
N GLY A 105 -0.80 11.52 -2.72
CA GLY A 105 -2.12 12.16 -2.53
C GLY A 105 -2.49 13.12 -3.66
N ILE A 106 -1.68 13.20 -4.72
CA ILE A 106 -1.90 14.05 -5.89
C ILE A 106 -2.94 13.37 -6.80
N TRP A 107 -4.22 13.52 -6.45
CA TRP A 107 -5.32 13.00 -7.25
C TRP A 107 -5.65 13.96 -8.39
N ARG A 108 -5.34 13.57 -9.63
CA ARG A 108 -5.80 14.33 -10.82
C ARG A 108 -7.31 14.16 -10.99
N ARG A 109 -8.09 15.12 -10.52
CA ARG A 109 -9.47 15.32 -10.98
C ARG A 109 -9.39 16.23 -12.23
N ASN A 110 -9.74 15.69 -13.38
CA ASN A 110 -9.94 16.46 -14.63
C ASN A 110 -8.71 17.26 -15.12
N GLY A 111 -7.51 16.71 -15.04
CA GLY A 111 -6.32 17.30 -15.67
C GLY A 111 -5.64 18.45 -14.90
N GLN A 112 -6.18 18.90 -13.76
CA GLN A 112 -5.51 19.83 -12.85
C GLN A 112 -4.87 19.08 -11.66
N LEU A 113 -3.68 19.56 -11.25
CA LEU A 113 -3.03 19.19 -10.00
C LEU A 113 -3.84 19.79 -8.85
N VAL A 114 -4.34 18.93 -7.96
CA VAL A 114 -4.91 19.34 -6.68
C VAL A 114 -4.07 18.62 -5.63
N GLU A 115 -3.35 19.37 -4.81
CA GLU A 115 -2.73 18.81 -3.60
C GLU A 115 -3.84 18.47 -2.60
N GLU A 116 -3.80 17.27 -2.02
CA GLU A 116 -4.58 16.94 -0.82
C GLU A 116 -3.95 17.64 0.40
N GLU A 117 -3.98 18.97 0.44
CA GLU A 117 -3.83 19.68 1.70
C GLU A 117 -5.21 19.77 2.38
N GLU A 118 -5.24 19.39 3.66
CA GLU A 118 -6.32 19.64 4.62
C GLU A 118 -7.65 18.86 4.51
N THR A 119 -7.65 17.54 4.80
CA THR A 119 -8.89 16.90 5.33
C THR A 119 -8.65 15.86 6.41
N ARG A 120 -7.75 16.09 7.38
CA ARG A 120 -7.62 15.19 8.55
C ARG A 120 -8.22 15.74 9.84
N THR A 121 -8.54 17.04 9.93
CA THR A 121 -9.01 17.64 11.18
C THR A 121 -10.47 18.11 11.18
N ALA A 122 -11.16 18.20 10.04
CA ALA A 122 -12.54 18.73 9.97
C ALA A 122 -13.63 17.76 9.46
N ALA A 123 -13.29 16.52 9.10
CA ALA A 123 -14.17 15.62 8.34
C ALA A 123 -14.90 14.52 9.16
N SER A 124 -14.96 14.61 10.48
CA SER A 124 -15.61 13.56 11.29
C SER A 124 -17.15 13.64 11.34
N ALA A 125 -17.78 14.75 10.92
CA ALA A 125 -19.23 14.91 11.02
C ALA A 125 -20.01 14.98 9.67
N SER A 126 -19.49 15.63 8.62
CA SER A 126 -20.30 15.91 7.40
C SER A 126 -20.14 14.90 6.24
N THR A 127 -19.25 13.93 6.36
CA THR A 127 -18.85 13.07 5.22
C THR A 127 -19.76 11.85 5.01
N LYS A 128 -20.54 11.44 6.01
CA LYS A 128 -21.39 10.23 5.91
C LYS A 128 -22.57 10.44 4.94
N SER A 129 -23.24 11.58 5.01
CA SER A 129 -24.36 11.92 4.12
C SER A 129 -23.92 12.09 2.67
N LYS A 130 -22.83 12.82 2.42
CA LYS A 130 -22.26 13.02 1.08
C LYS A 130 -21.76 11.71 0.45
N ARG A 131 -21.26 10.76 1.25
CA ARG A 131 -20.87 9.42 0.78
C ARG A 131 -22.08 8.57 0.35
N ILE A 132 -23.18 8.64 1.12
CA ILE A 132 -24.43 7.93 0.78
C ILE A 132 -25.02 8.50 -0.52
N GLU A 133 -25.00 9.81 -0.70
CA GLU A 133 -25.51 10.46 -1.92
C GLU A 133 -24.67 10.11 -3.16
N GLN A 134 -23.34 10.07 -3.03
CA GLN A 134 -22.46 9.60 -4.11
C GLN A 134 -22.67 8.12 -4.44
N ALA A 135 -22.95 7.28 -3.44
CA ALA A 135 -23.28 5.88 -3.66
C ALA A 135 -24.59 5.72 -4.44
N LYS A 136 -25.63 6.50 -4.10
CA LYS A 136 -26.89 6.55 -4.86
C LYS A 136 -26.68 6.98 -6.31
N ARG A 137 -25.88 8.03 -6.56
CA ARG A 137 -25.56 8.49 -7.92
C ARG A 137 -24.74 7.48 -8.72
N LYS A 138 -23.86 6.71 -8.08
CA LYS A 138 -23.11 5.61 -8.74
C LYS A 138 -24.00 4.43 -9.06
N ALA A 139 -24.91 4.07 -8.15
CA ALA A 139 -25.91 3.04 -8.42
C ALA A 139 -26.75 3.42 -9.65
N GLY A 140 -27.27 4.65 -9.73
CA GLY A 140 -28.05 5.11 -10.90
C GLY A 140 -27.32 5.05 -12.24
N ARG A 141 -25.98 5.24 -12.26
CA ARG A 141 -25.18 5.05 -13.48
C ARG A 141 -24.99 3.58 -13.85
N LEU A 142 -24.75 2.73 -12.86
CA LEU A 142 -24.68 1.28 -13.07
C LEU A 142 -26.00 0.73 -13.62
N TRP A 143 -27.15 1.28 -13.19
CA TRP A 143 -28.46 0.96 -13.76
C TRP A 143 -28.55 1.30 -15.25
N ALA A 144 -28.06 2.47 -15.67
CA ALA A 144 -28.03 2.85 -17.07
C ALA A 144 -27.16 1.89 -17.92
N ASP A 145 -26.07 1.38 -17.34
CA ASP A 145 -25.20 0.40 -18.01
C ASP A 145 -25.82 -1.00 -18.06
N VAL A 146 -26.60 -1.39 -17.05
CA VAL A 146 -27.39 -2.64 -17.00
C VAL A 146 -28.52 -2.63 -18.04
N VAL A 147 -29.25 -1.52 -18.17
CA VAL A 147 -30.35 -1.36 -19.15
C VAL A 147 -29.83 -1.39 -20.60
N ARG A 148 -28.56 -1.01 -20.81
CA ARG A 148 -27.90 -1.03 -22.13
C ARG A 148 -27.35 -2.39 -22.55
N GLN A 149 -27.70 -3.48 -21.85
CA GLN A 149 -27.28 -4.85 -22.18
C GLN A 149 -25.76 -5.09 -22.17
N ASN A 150 -24.97 -4.23 -21.51
CA ASN A 150 -23.50 -4.30 -21.51
C ASN A 150 -22.91 -5.39 -20.59
N LEU A 151 -23.74 -6.22 -19.95
CA LEU A 151 -23.30 -7.31 -19.08
C LEU A 151 -23.62 -8.66 -19.74
N PRO A 152 -22.64 -9.31 -20.40
CA PRO A 152 -22.84 -10.58 -21.10
C PRO A 152 -23.36 -11.71 -20.20
N CYS A 153 -23.11 -11.63 -18.89
CA CYS A 153 -23.60 -12.60 -17.91
C CYS A 153 -25.12 -12.55 -17.66
N LEU A 154 -25.78 -11.44 -18.02
CA LEU A 154 -27.24 -11.30 -17.97
C LEU A 154 -27.93 -11.77 -19.26
N GLN A 155 -27.18 -12.02 -20.33
CA GLN A 155 -27.69 -12.56 -21.60
C GLN A 155 -27.68 -14.09 -21.65
N ARG A 156 -27.03 -14.76 -20.68
CA ARG A 156 -27.01 -16.23 -20.56
C ARG A 156 -28.25 -16.75 -19.82
N SER A 157 -28.56 -18.03 -20.04
CA SER A 157 -29.73 -18.73 -19.50
C SER A 157 -29.95 -18.50 -18.00
N SER A 158 -31.22 -18.33 -17.64
CA SER A 158 -31.76 -17.88 -16.35
C SER A 158 -31.56 -18.83 -15.15
N GLY A 159 -30.58 -19.73 -15.20
CA GLY A 159 -30.37 -20.79 -14.21
C GLY A 159 -29.12 -20.64 -13.33
N THR A 160 -28.28 -19.62 -13.54
CA THR A 160 -27.07 -19.45 -12.70
C THR A 160 -27.38 -18.62 -11.44
N PRO A 161 -26.79 -18.96 -10.28
CA PRO A 161 -27.00 -18.20 -9.04
C PRO A 161 -26.55 -16.72 -9.19
N ILE A 162 -25.59 -16.46 -10.06
CA ILE A 162 -25.14 -15.11 -10.40
C ILE A 162 -26.22 -14.35 -11.19
N HIS A 163 -26.89 -15.01 -12.15
CA HIS A 163 -28.01 -14.41 -12.88
C HIS A 163 -29.16 -14.07 -11.95
N GLN A 164 -29.52 -14.96 -11.01
CA GLN A 164 -30.61 -14.71 -10.07
C GLN A 164 -30.30 -13.56 -9.11
N ALA A 165 -29.08 -13.48 -8.57
CA ALA A 165 -28.66 -12.40 -7.68
C ALA A 165 -28.68 -11.02 -8.37
N LEU A 166 -28.26 -10.97 -9.64
CA LEU A 166 -28.25 -9.73 -10.42
C LEU A 166 -29.64 -9.36 -10.98
N SER A 167 -30.49 -10.35 -11.26
CA SER A 167 -31.89 -10.12 -11.66
C SER A 167 -32.73 -9.61 -10.50
N ALA A 168 -32.53 -10.13 -9.28
CA ALA A 168 -33.18 -9.61 -8.08
C ALA A 168 -32.86 -8.13 -7.86
N LEU A 169 -31.62 -7.70 -8.15
CA LEU A 169 -31.24 -6.29 -8.10
C LEU A 169 -31.98 -5.44 -9.15
N ARG A 170 -32.31 -5.98 -10.33
CA ARG A 170 -33.09 -5.30 -11.38
C ARG A 170 -34.53 -5.01 -10.94
N ASP A 171 -35.12 -5.91 -10.16
CA ASP A 171 -36.54 -5.83 -9.78
C ASP A 171 -36.75 -5.00 -8.49
N PHE A 172 -35.66 -4.60 -7.81
CA PHE A 172 -35.67 -3.75 -6.61
C PHE A 172 -35.88 -2.24 -6.86
N GLY A 173 -36.36 -1.87 -8.05
CA GLY A 173 -36.45 -0.50 -8.52
C GLY A 173 -37.86 0.03 -8.70
N TRP A 174 -38.79 -0.13 -7.74
CA TRP A 174 -40.00 0.70 -7.57
C TRP A 174 -40.56 0.60 -6.14
N VAL A 175 -40.30 1.63 -5.31
CA VAL A 175 -41.27 2.59 -4.74
C VAL A 175 -40.54 3.93 -4.60
#